data_AF-A0A0A9WRT6-F1
#
_entry.id   AF-A0A0A9WRT6-F1
#
_cell.length_a   1.000
_cell.length_b   1.000
_cell.length_c   1.000
_cell.angle_alpha   90.00
_cell.angle_beta   90.00
_cell.angle_gamma   90.00
#
_symmetry.space_group_name_H-M   'P 1'
#
loop_
_entity.id
_entity.type
_entity.pdbx_description
1 polymer ?
#
loop_
_entity_poly.entity_id
_entity_poly.type
_entity_poly.pdbx_seq_one_letter_code
_entity_poly.pdbx_strand_id
1 'polypeptide(L)'
;LQSFDTDAALFLKRIVRDLMDYRNKNNVQGQDFVQGMMDIMEKHGKKGGTDEYFPDGTKKPKFDFEEMFLNAFIIFLGGVDSTATTMMWMFYELAKNQEVQDRCR
;
A
#
# COMPACT_ATOMS: atom_id res chain seq x y z
N LEU A 1 -16.60 7.83 -5.91
CA LEU A 1 -15.15 7.96 -5.61
C LEU A 1 -14.70 9.41 -5.84
N GLN A 2 -15.36 10.39 -5.22
CA GLN A 2 -15.22 11.82 -5.56
C GLN A 2 -14.83 12.69 -4.34
N SER A 3 -14.13 12.12 -3.36
CA SER A 3 -13.73 12.85 -2.15
C SER A 3 -12.27 12.62 -1.76
N PHE A 4 -11.41 12.23 -2.70
CA PHE A 4 -9.98 12.12 -2.44
C PHE A 4 -9.20 13.19 -3.17
N ASP A 5 -8.21 13.71 -2.47
CA ASP A 5 -7.19 14.58 -3.05
C ASP A 5 -6.49 13.81 -4.17
N THR A 6 -6.74 14.25 -5.40
CA THR A 6 -6.17 13.65 -6.60
C THR A 6 -4.65 13.81 -6.60
N ASP A 7 -4.15 14.88 -5.97
CA ASP A 7 -2.72 15.15 -5.88
C ASP A 7 -2.03 14.14 -4.95
N ALA A 8 -2.65 13.80 -3.81
CA ALA A 8 -2.15 12.77 -2.90
C ALA A 8 -2.09 11.38 -3.57
N ALA A 9 -3.13 11.01 -4.33
CA ALA A 9 -3.14 9.74 -5.06
C ALA A 9 -2.07 9.71 -6.16
N LEU A 10 -1.92 10.81 -6.92
CA LEU A 10 -0.88 10.94 -7.94
C LEU A 10 0.53 10.92 -7.34
N PHE A 11 0.71 11.54 -6.17
CA PHE A 11 1.96 11.51 -5.42
C PHE A 11 2.33 10.09 -5.00
N LEU A 12 1.40 9.35 -4.38
CA LEU A 12 1.64 7.96 -3.99
C LEU A 12 1.96 7.10 -5.23
N LYS A 13 1.25 7.30 -6.33
CA LYS A 13 1.48 6.58 -7.59
C LYS A 13 2.90 6.81 -8.11
N ARG A 14 3.38 8.06 -8.05
CA ARG A 14 4.75 8.42 -8.44
C ARG A 14 5.78 7.76 -7.54
N ILE A 15 5.62 7.84 -6.21
CA ILE A 15 6.54 7.19 -5.26
C ILE A 15 6.66 5.70 -5.51
N VAL A 16 5.53 5.00 -5.64
CA VAL A 16 5.52 3.55 -5.83
C VAL A 16 6.22 3.19 -7.15
N ARG A 17 6.00 3.98 -8.21
CA ARG A 17 6.69 3.80 -9.50
C ARG A 17 8.20 4.03 -9.36
N ASP A 18 8.60 5.16 -8.80
CA ASP A 18 10.02 5.53 -8.67
C ASP A 18 10.78 4.53 -7.79
N LEU A 19 10.15 4.03 -6.73
CA LEU A 19 10.72 3.02 -5.83
C LEU A 19 11.00 1.70 -6.57
N MET A 20 10.05 1.22 -7.38
CA MET A 20 10.27 0.02 -8.18
C MET A 20 11.32 0.23 -9.25
N ASP A 21 11.29 1.35 -9.97
CA ASP A 21 12.28 1.67 -11.00
C ASP A 21 13.67 1.73 -10.39
N TYR A 22 13.81 2.33 -9.21
CA TYR A 22 15.05 2.33 -8.45
C TYR A 22 15.51 0.91 -8.08
N ARG A 23 14.62 0.07 -7.56
CA ARG A 23 14.95 -1.32 -7.16
C ARG A 23 15.36 -2.17 -8.36
N ASN A 24 14.63 -2.08 -9.46
CA ASN A 24 14.93 -2.80 -10.69
C ASN A 24 16.28 -2.37 -11.29
N LYS A 25 16.58 -1.06 -11.30
CA LYS A 25 17.86 -0.54 -11.83
C LYS A 25 19.06 -0.91 -10.97
N ASN A 26 18.89 -0.94 -9.65
CA ASN A 26 19.98 -1.15 -8.71
C ASN A 26 20.04 -2.58 -8.15
N ASN A 27 19.17 -3.48 -8.61
CA ASN A 27 19.02 -4.84 -8.11
C ASN A 27 18.86 -4.92 -6.57
N VAL A 28 18.05 -4.01 -6.02
CA VAL A 28 17.78 -3.92 -4.57
C VAL A 28 16.50 -4.68 -4.25
N GLN A 29 16.59 -5.61 -3.30
CA GLN A 29 15.46 -6.41 -2.81
C GLN A 29 15.00 -5.86 -1.45
N GLY A 30 13.73 -5.46 -1.36
CA GLY A 30 13.11 -5.01 -0.11
C GLY A 30 12.51 -6.17 0.69
N GLN A 31 12.27 -5.98 2.00
CA GLN A 31 11.47 -6.90 2.83
C GLN A 31 10.13 -6.26 3.18
N ASP A 32 9.44 -5.76 2.16
CA ASP A 32 8.20 -5.01 2.33
C ASP A 32 7.13 -5.42 1.32
N PHE A 33 5.95 -4.82 1.50
CA PHE A 33 4.79 -5.06 0.66
C PHE A 33 5.06 -4.76 -0.83
N VAL A 34 5.88 -3.74 -1.14
CA VAL A 34 6.23 -3.40 -2.53
C VAL A 34 7.07 -4.50 -3.15
N GLN A 35 8.03 -5.09 -2.43
CA GLN A 35 8.76 -6.25 -2.92
C GLN A 35 7.82 -7.44 -3.16
N GLY A 36 6.94 -7.75 -2.21
CA GLY A 36 5.99 -8.84 -2.37
C GLY A 36 5.12 -8.68 -3.62
N MET A 37 4.70 -7.45 -3.93
CA MET A 37 3.96 -7.16 -5.15
C MET A 37 4.82 -7.29 -6.42
N MET A 38 6.08 -6.85 -6.40
CA MET A 38 6.99 -7.05 -7.53
C MET A 38 7.23 -8.55 -7.80
N ASP A 39 7.40 -9.36 -6.75
CA ASP A 39 7.58 -10.81 -6.88
C ASP A 39 6.33 -11.50 -7.46
N ILE A 40 5.14 -11.05 -7.07
CA ILE A 40 3.86 -11.52 -7.63
C ILE A 40 3.76 -11.13 -9.11
N MET A 41 4.13 -9.90 -9.46
CA MET A 41 4.15 -9.44 -10.85
C MET A 41 5.18 -10.21 -11.69
N GLU A 42 6.32 -10.58 -11.13
CA GLU A 42 7.31 -11.38 -11.85
C GLU A 42 6.82 -12.81 -12.09
N LYS A 43 6.19 -13.44 -11.09
CA LYS A 43 5.71 -14.83 -11.16
C LYS A 43 4.42 -15.00 -11.95
N HIS A 44 3.52 -14.01 -11.88
CA HIS A 44 2.16 -14.10 -12.40
C HIS A 44 1.81 -13.00 -13.42
N GLY A 45 2.65 -11.98 -13.59
CA GLY A 45 2.44 -10.90 -14.56
C GLY A 45 2.68 -11.39 -15.99
N LYS A 46 1.61 -11.43 -16.79
CA LYS A 46 1.69 -11.83 -18.20
C LYS A 46 2.05 -10.64 -19.09
N LYS A 47 3.08 -10.79 -19.92
CA LYS A 47 3.34 -9.90 -21.06
C LYS A 47 2.47 -10.33 -22.24
N GLY A 48 1.28 -9.74 -22.37
CA GLY A 48 0.36 -9.99 -23.50
C GLY A 48 -0.99 -10.52 -23.01
N GLY A 49 -2.02 -9.69 -23.21
CA GLY A 49 -3.34 -9.85 -22.60
C GLY A 49 -4.25 -10.85 -23.30
N THR A 50 -4.66 -11.87 -22.54
CA THR A 50 -5.98 -12.49 -22.70
C THR A 50 -6.64 -12.44 -21.33
N ASP A 51 -7.84 -11.86 -21.24
CA ASP A 51 -8.62 -11.88 -20.00
C ASP A 51 -8.96 -13.33 -19.67
N GLU A 52 -8.38 -13.85 -18.59
CA GLU A 52 -8.74 -15.17 -18.08
C GLU A 52 -9.93 -15.05 -17.15
N TYR A 53 -10.79 -16.05 -17.20
CA TYR A 53 -11.92 -16.17 -16.31
C TYR A 53 -11.74 -17.45 -15.48
N PHE A 54 -12.17 -17.40 -14.22
CA PHE A 54 -12.37 -18.58 -13.42
C PHE A 54 -13.50 -19.44 -14.02
N PRO A 55 -13.60 -20.73 -13.66
CA PRO A 55 -14.66 -21.61 -14.15
C PRO A 55 -16.08 -21.12 -13.84
N ASP A 56 -16.23 -20.24 -12.86
CA ASP A 56 -17.49 -19.60 -12.48
C ASP A 56 -17.84 -18.34 -13.32
N GLY A 57 -16.99 -17.99 -14.29
CA GLY A 57 -17.16 -16.81 -15.14
C GLY A 57 -16.67 -15.49 -14.54
N THR A 58 -16.02 -15.50 -13.37
CA THR A 58 -15.40 -14.29 -12.79
C THR A 58 -14.04 -14.02 -13.42
N LYS A 59 -13.71 -12.74 -13.65
CA LYS A 59 -12.44 -12.36 -14.27
C LYS A 59 -11.28 -12.57 -13.30
N LYS A 60 -10.23 -13.25 -13.74
CA LYS A 60 -9.00 -13.38 -12.96
C LYS A 60 -8.30 -12.03 -12.84
N PRO A 61 -7.79 -11.67 -11.65
CA PRO A 61 -7.05 -10.44 -11.43
C PRO A 61 -5.78 -10.41 -12.28
N LYS A 62 -5.38 -9.21 -12.67
CA LYS A 62 -4.44 -8.95 -13.75
C LYS A 62 -3.01 -8.61 -13.35
N PHE A 63 -2.59 -8.53 -12.11
CA PHE A 63 -1.16 -8.32 -11.72
C PHE A 63 -0.37 -7.33 -12.60
N ASP A 64 -0.99 -6.19 -12.90
CA ASP A 64 -0.33 -5.07 -13.55
C ASP A 64 -0.02 -3.96 -12.55
N PHE A 65 0.68 -2.92 -13.02
CA PHE A 65 1.06 -1.79 -12.18
C PHE A 65 -0.15 -1.07 -11.56
N GLU A 66 -1.29 -1.00 -12.27
CA GLU A 66 -2.45 -0.28 -11.80
C GLU A 66 -3.15 -1.04 -10.67
N GLU A 67 -3.27 -2.37 -10.77
CA GLU A 67 -3.76 -3.20 -9.67
C GLU A 67 -2.82 -3.13 -8.46
N MET A 68 -1.51 -3.15 -8.69
CA MET A 68 -0.53 -3.00 -7.62
C MET A 68 -0.69 -1.65 -6.90
N PHE A 69 -0.77 -0.56 -7.66
CA PHE A 69 -0.98 0.77 -7.11
C PHE A 69 -2.29 0.84 -6.32
N LEU A 70 -3.37 0.25 -6.83
CA LEU A 70 -4.66 0.22 -6.14
C LEU A 70 -4.57 -0.52 -4.80
N ASN A 71 -3.87 -1.66 -4.75
CA ASN A 71 -3.66 -2.40 -3.50
C ASN A 71 -2.85 -1.58 -2.48
N ALA A 72 -1.75 -0.95 -2.92
CA ALA A 72 -0.96 -0.06 -2.07
C ALA A 72 -1.79 1.12 -1.54
N PHE A 73 -2.65 1.68 -2.40
CA PHE A 73 -3.52 2.79 -2.05
C PHE A 73 -4.57 2.40 -1.00
N ILE A 74 -5.17 1.21 -1.11
CA ILE A 74 -6.14 0.70 -0.12
C ILE A 74 -5.49 0.52 1.25
N ILE A 75 -4.29 -0.08 1.31
CA ILE A 75 -3.57 -0.30 2.58
C ILE A 75 -3.20 1.04 3.22
N PHE A 76 -2.69 1.97 2.40
CA PHE A 76 -2.34 3.31 2.86
C PHE A 76 -3.56 4.02 3.46
N LEU A 77 -4.70 4.02 2.76
CA LEU A 77 -5.92 4.65 3.23
C LEU A 77 -6.47 4.01 4.50
N GLY A 78 -6.53 2.68 4.55
CA GLY A 78 -7.05 1.98 5.72
C GLY A 78 -6.20 2.22 6.97
N GLY A 79 -4.88 2.39 6.79
CA GLY A 79 -3.93 2.51 7.88
C GLY A 79 -3.73 3.92 8.41
N VAL A 80 -3.74 4.94 7.56
CA VAL A 80 -3.30 6.29 7.97
C VAL A 80 -4.27 6.95 8.95
N ASP A 81 -5.53 7.11 8.58
CA ASP A 81 -6.49 7.88 9.40
C ASP A 81 -6.81 7.17 10.72
N SER A 82 -6.98 5.85 10.67
CA SER A 82 -7.27 5.02 11.84
C SER A 82 -6.12 5.08 12.85
N THR A 83 -4.89 4.83 12.39
CA THR A 83 -3.70 4.83 13.25
C THR A 83 -3.40 6.23 13.79
N ALA A 84 -3.51 7.27 12.97
CA ALA A 84 -3.28 8.64 13.40
C ALA A 84 -4.28 9.08 14.48
N THR A 85 -5.57 8.75 14.29
CA THR A 85 -6.62 9.04 15.28
C THR A 85 -6.38 8.26 16.57
N THR A 86 -6.03 6.97 16.49
CA THR A 86 -5.69 6.17 17.67
C THR A 86 -4.49 6.74 18.42
N MET A 87 -3.42 7.14 17.71
CA MET A 87 -2.24 7.77 18.32
C MET A 87 -2.59 9.11 18.97
N MET A 88 -3.42 9.93 18.32
CA MET A 88 -3.88 11.20 18.89
C MET A 88 -4.59 10.99 20.23
N TRP A 89 -5.55 10.07 20.28
CA TRP A 89 -6.26 9.76 21.53
C TRP A 89 -5.35 9.13 22.57
N MET A 90 -4.45 8.24 22.17
CA MET A 90 -3.46 7.64 23.05
C MET A 90 -2.62 8.73 23.73
N PHE A 91 -2.07 9.67 22.96
CA PHE A 91 -1.26 10.76 23.53
C PHE A 91 -2.08 11.71 24.40
N TYR A 92 -3.32 12.00 24.03
CA TYR A 92 -4.23 12.79 24.86
C TYR A 92 -4.48 12.12 26.22
N GLU A 93 -4.75 10.82 26.25
CA GLU A 93 -4.97 10.09 27.50
C GLU A 93 -3.67 9.96 28.32
N LEU A 94 -2.52 9.74 27.67
CA LEU A 94 -1.22 9.71 28.37
C LEU A 94 -0.89 11.07 29.01
N ALA A 95 -1.18 12.19 28.34
CA ALA A 95 -0.94 13.53 28.88
C ALA A 95 -1.82 13.84 30.11
N LYS A 96 -3.01 13.22 30.21
CA LYS A 96 -3.90 13.37 31.37
C LYS A 96 -3.58 12.40 32.52
N ASN A 97 -2.86 11.31 32.24
CA ASN A 97 -2.59 10.25 33.20
C ASN A 97 -1.07 10.02 33.32
N GLN A 98 -0.38 10.91 34.05
CA GLN A 98 1.09 10.91 34.16
C GLN A 98 1.65 9.59 34.69
N GLU A 99 0.97 8.93 35.63
CA GLU A 99 1.39 7.62 36.16
C GLU A 99 1.49 6.55 35.06
N VAL A 100 0.50 6.50 34.14
CA VAL A 100 0.52 5.56 33.02
C VAL A 100 1.62 5.95 32.02
N GLN A 101 1.78 7.25 31.75
CA GLN A 101 2.84 7.74 30.87
C GLN A 101 4.23 7.39 31.39
N ASP A 102 4.48 7.53 32.69
CA ASP A 102 5.77 7.23 33.31
C ASP A 102 6.08 5.73 33.32
N ARG A 103 5.06 4.87 33.30
CA ARG A 103 5.24 3.41 33.14
C ARG A 103 5.58 3.00 31.70
N CYS A 104 5.22 3.81 30.71
CA CYS A 104 5.47 3.53 29.29
C CYS A 104 6.80 4.11 28.76
N ARG A 105 7.49 4.93 29.55
CA ARG A 105 8.81 5.50 29.25
C ARG A 105 9.93 4.57 29.72
#